data_AF-A0AAV5KKD2-F1
#
_entry.id   AF-A0AAV5KKD2-F1
#
_cell.length_a   1.000
_cell.length_b   1.000
_cell.length_c   1.000
_cell.angle_alpha   90.00
_cell.angle_beta   90.00
_cell.angle_gamma   90.00
#
_symmetry.space_group_name_H-M   'P 1'
#
loop_
_entity.id
_entity.type
_entity.pdbx_description
1 polymer ?
#
loop_
_entity_poly.entity_id
_entity_poly.type
_entity_poly.pdbx_seq_one_letter_code
_entity_poly.pdbx_strand_id
1 'polypeptide(L)'
;MISEDLFFWLRYKDATHFLKCLLNCFTCDRRRGYWTVRLSIDLEHIGCPNESLSVAEAGLMDPWVRAGSRVTLQRRVLRLGKPPRRWKVPCFSESIKRRITEVHVQGRPLNCEAGAKSRFYGEDGEQCGVEQLALQYYAGEGGRWQGVHTESGIWLAIFSLLMWDVLFSDVPNVFRSRFQTAPLDLETDHFYLARQDIIEAQLEKIHNGMAEEILVISWESHVGTACRGISWDRYSLSDLRAAVTCNGGPCLASFCRHLAQDYRNWSSGMPDLLLWRFHGDYRGEAKLVEVKGPRDRLSEQQRACLLLLMDCGFSVEVCKVSPP
;
A
#
# COMPACT_ATOMS: atom_id res chain seq x y z
N MET A 1 -36.47 -17.26 -10.45
CA MET A 1 -36.08 -16.17 -9.54
C MET A 1 -35.93 -16.62 -8.09
N ILE A 2 -36.92 -17.29 -7.46
CA ILE A 2 -36.77 -17.75 -6.06
C ILE A 2 -35.67 -18.82 -5.86
N SER A 3 -35.32 -19.62 -6.88
CA SER A 3 -34.33 -20.70 -6.74
C SER A 3 -32.88 -20.23 -6.70
N GLU A 4 -32.52 -19.16 -7.41
CA GLU A 4 -31.15 -18.63 -7.44
C GLU A 4 -30.84 -17.90 -6.14
N ASP A 5 -31.73 -17.03 -5.67
CA ASP A 5 -31.56 -16.30 -4.42
C ASP A 5 -31.46 -17.25 -3.20
N LEU A 6 -32.27 -18.30 -3.18
CA LEU A 6 -32.20 -19.34 -2.14
C LEU A 6 -30.90 -20.14 -2.22
N PHE A 7 -30.42 -20.46 -3.43
CA PHE A 7 -29.15 -21.15 -3.65
C PHE A 7 -27.96 -20.31 -3.19
N PHE A 8 -27.93 -19.01 -3.52
CA PHE A 8 -26.90 -18.10 -3.03
C PHE A 8 -26.95 -17.96 -1.51
N TRP A 9 -28.13 -17.83 -0.94
CA TRP A 9 -28.31 -17.72 0.52
C TRP A 9 -27.81 -18.97 1.28
N LEU A 10 -28.08 -20.17 0.76
CA LEU A 10 -27.55 -21.42 1.33
C LEU A 10 -26.01 -21.45 1.29
N ARG A 11 -25.41 -21.02 0.17
CA ARG A 11 -23.94 -20.93 0.07
C ARG A 11 -23.34 -19.93 1.05
N TYR A 12 -24.00 -18.79 1.30
CA TYR A 12 -23.53 -17.83 2.30
C TYR A 12 -23.64 -18.40 3.72
N LYS A 13 -24.67 -19.17 4.04
CA LYS A 13 -24.76 -19.85 5.33
C LYS A 13 -23.60 -20.81 5.57
N ASP A 14 -23.34 -21.70 4.62
CA ASP A 14 -22.22 -22.65 4.73
C ASP A 14 -20.88 -21.90 4.82
N ALA A 15 -20.70 -20.84 4.00
CA ALA A 15 -19.51 -20.00 4.06
C ALA A 15 -19.33 -19.35 5.44
N THR A 16 -20.40 -18.80 6.05
CA THR A 16 -20.32 -18.19 7.38
C THR A 16 -19.93 -19.22 8.45
N HIS A 17 -20.42 -20.46 8.35
CA HIS A 17 -20.02 -21.55 9.23
C HIS A 17 -18.52 -21.86 9.10
N PHE A 18 -18.03 -22.07 7.88
CA PHE A 18 -16.61 -22.35 7.65
C PHE A 18 -15.70 -21.18 8.08
N LEU A 19 -16.09 -19.93 7.81
CA LEU A 19 -15.31 -18.76 8.23
C LEU A 19 -15.23 -18.63 9.75
N LYS A 20 -16.31 -18.93 10.48
CA LYS A 20 -16.30 -19.02 11.95
C LYS A 20 -15.36 -20.12 12.42
N CYS A 21 -15.40 -21.32 11.81
CA CYS A 21 -14.47 -22.39 12.13
C CYS A 21 -13.02 -22.00 11.88
N LEU A 22 -12.70 -21.36 10.75
CA LEU A 22 -11.35 -20.89 10.45
C LEU A 22 -10.86 -19.88 11.48
N LEU A 23 -11.69 -18.90 11.86
CA LEU A 23 -11.34 -17.91 12.88
C LEU A 23 -11.18 -18.52 14.28
N ASN A 24 -11.85 -19.62 14.58
CA ASN A 24 -11.69 -20.32 15.85
C ASN A 24 -10.46 -21.24 15.87
N CYS A 25 -10.17 -21.93 14.77
CA CYS A 25 -9.04 -22.86 14.69
C CYS A 25 -7.69 -22.17 14.53
N PHE A 26 -7.64 -21.05 13.82
CA PHE A 26 -6.40 -20.38 13.45
C PHE A 26 -6.29 -19.02 14.13
N THR A 27 -5.91 -18.99 15.41
CA THR A 27 -5.82 -17.77 16.23
C THR A 27 -4.70 -16.81 15.81
N CYS A 28 -3.66 -17.31 15.14
CA CYS A 28 -2.49 -16.54 14.72
C CYS A 28 -2.16 -16.77 13.24
N ASP A 29 -3.07 -16.39 12.34
CA ASP A 29 -2.90 -16.57 10.89
C ASP A 29 -3.03 -15.24 10.14
N ARG A 30 -2.19 -15.07 9.12
CA ARG A 30 -2.12 -13.86 8.28
C ARG A 30 -3.38 -13.63 7.43
N ARG A 31 -4.25 -14.63 7.30
CA ARG A 31 -5.53 -14.54 6.57
C ARG A 31 -6.71 -14.16 7.46
N ARG A 32 -6.52 -13.99 8.78
CA ARG A 32 -7.60 -13.59 9.70
C ARG A 32 -8.29 -12.30 9.28
N GLY A 33 -7.53 -11.30 8.79
CA GLY A 33 -8.10 -10.08 8.19
C GLY A 33 -9.11 -10.37 7.07
N TYR A 34 -8.72 -11.20 6.11
CA TYR A 34 -9.58 -11.60 5.00
C TYR A 34 -10.81 -12.38 5.48
N TRP A 35 -10.64 -13.37 6.36
CA TRP A 35 -11.74 -14.19 6.87
C TRP A 35 -12.75 -13.36 7.66
N THR A 36 -12.30 -12.45 8.51
CA THR A 36 -13.18 -11.58 9.32
C THR A 36 -13.95 -10.61 8.44
N VAL A 37 -13.29 -9.99 7.46
CA VAL A 37 -13.96 -9.14 6.46
C VAL A 37 -15.02 -9.93 5.70
N ARG A 38 -14.67 -11.13 5.20
CA ARG A 38 -15.58 -11.97 4.45
C ARG A 38 -16.77 -12.43 5.30
N LEU A 39 -16.53 -12.84 6.55
CA LEU A 39 -17.59 -13.23 7.48
C LEU A 39 -18.56 -12.08 7.74
N SER A 40 -18.04 -10.88 8.00
CA SER A 40 -18.89 -9.69 8.19
C SER A 40 -19.74 -9.41 6.93
N ILE A 41 -19.18 -9.54 5.73
CA ILE A 41 -19.93 -9.37 4.47
C ILE A 41 -21.01 -10.45 4.31
N ASP A 42 -20.68 -11.71 4.50
CA ASP A 42 -21.62 -12.82 4.29
C ASP A 42 -22.77 -12.82 5.30
N LEU A 43 -22.51 -12.40 6.55
CA LEU A 43 -23.55 -12.16 7.56
C LEU A 43 -24.55 -11.09 7.12
N GLU A 44 -24.10 -10.07 6.40
CA GLU A 44 -25.00 -9.05 5.85
C GLU A 44 -25.87 -9.61 4.72
N HIS A 45 -25.30 -10.44 3.85
CA HIS A 45 -26.04 -11.11 2.76
C HIS A 45 -27.14 -12.05 3.27
N ILE A 46 -26.96 -12.69 4.42
CA ILE A 46 -27.98 -13.57 5.02
C ILE A 46 -28.98 -12.84 5.93
N GLY A 47 -28.91 -11.49 6.02
CA GLY A 47 -29.86 -10.69 6.79
C GLY A 47 -29.52 -10.57 8.28
N CYS A 48 -28.26 -10.74 8.68
CA CYS A 48 -27.79 -10.65 10.06
C CYS A 48 -26.90 -9.40 10.30
N PRO A 49 -27.40 -8.16 10.14
CA PRO A 49 -26.57 -6.95 10.19
C PRO A 49 -25.99 -6.65 11.59
N ASN A 50 -26.67 -7.06 12.66
CA ASN A 50 -26.14 -6.88 14.03
C ASN A 50 -24.96 -7.81 14.29
N GLU A 51 -25.03 -9.05 13.83
CA GLU A 51 -23.90 -9.99 13.92
C GLU A 51 -22.75 -9.54 13.01
N SER A 52 -23.07 -9.07 11.80
CA SER A 52 -22.11 -8.47 10.86
C SER A 52 -21.32 -7.31 11.49
N LEU A 53 -22.02 -6.43 12.24
CA LEU A 53 -21.42 -5.33 12.99
C LEU A 53 -20.55 -5.86 14.14
N SER A 54 -21.05 -6.80 14.95
CA SER A 54 -20.27 -7.38 16.05
C SER A 54 -18.99 -8.06 15.57
N VAL A 55 -19.03 -8.77 14.44
CA VAL A 55 -17.83 -9.38 13.82
C VAL A 55 -16.85 -8.30 13.36
N ALA A 56 -17.35 -7.21 12.77
CA ALA A 56 -16.48 -6.11 12.35
C ALA A 56 -15.83 -5.40 13.55
N GLU A 57 -16.57 -5.15 14.63
CA GLU A 57 -16.05 -4.57 15.87
C GLU A 57 -15.02 -5.49 16.54
N ALA A 58 -15.31 -6.78 16.67
CA ALA A 58 -14.37 -7.77 17.21
C ALA A 58 -13.09 -7.89 16.36
N GLY A 59 -13.24 -7.83 15.03
CA GLY A 59 -12.10 -7.84 14.11
C GLY A 59 -11.16 -6.64 14.27
N LEU A 60 -11.64 -5.49 14.72
CA LEU A 60 -10.77 -4.34 15.01
C LEU A 60 -9.92 -4.53 16.28
N MET A 61 -10.31 -5.46 17.14
CA MET A 61 -9.56 -5.85 18.33
C MET A 61 -8.55 -6.98 18.06
N ASP A 62 -8.63 -7.61 16.89
CA ASP A 62 -7.75 -8.71 16.50
C ASP A 62 -6.42 -8.18 15.92
N PRO A 63 -5.26 -8.49 16.53
CA PRO A 63 -3.95 -7.99 16.10
C PRO A 63 -3.51 -8.53 14.71
N TRP A 64 -4.15 -9.58 14.20
CA TRP A 64 -3.89 -10.14 12.87
C TRP A 64 -4.74 -9.51 11.77
N VAL A 65 -5.59 -8.53 12.10
CA VAL A 65 -6.36 -7.75 11.12
C VAL A 65 -5.67 -6.41 10.88
N ARG A 66 -4.95 -6.33 9.75
CA ARG A 66 -4.04 -5.22 9.41
C ARG A 66 -4.35 -4.59 8.06
N ALA A 67 -3.70 -3.46 7.78
CA ALA A 67 -3.74 -2.70 6.52
C ALA A 67 -5.15 -2.62 5.89
N GLY A 68 -5.32 -3.03 4.63
CA GLY A 68 -6.58 -2.93 3.91
C GLY A 68 -7.75 -3.68 4.56
N SER A 69 -7.50 -4.81 5.23
CA SER A 69 -8.56 -5.53 5.96
C SER A 69 -9.07 -4.71 7.14
N ARG A 70 -8.15 -4.06 7.87
CA ARG A 70 -8.50 -3.18 8.99
C ARG A 70 -9.31 -1.97 8.54
N VAL A 71 -8.87 -1.30 7.46
CA VAL A 71 -9.61 -0.17 6.87
C VAL A 71 -11.01 -0.60 6.41
N THR A 72 -11.12 -1.78 5.79
CA THR A 72 -12.41 -2.35 5.38
C THR A 72 -13.35 -2.49 6.57
N LEU A 73 -12.88 -3.09 7.68
CA LEU A 73 -13.69 -3.26 8.89
C LEU A 73 -14.05 -1.92 9.53
N GLN A 74 -13.12 -0.96 9.60
CA GLN A 74 -13.40 0.38 10.13
C GLN A 74 -14.52 1.07 9.36
N ARG A 75 -14.48 1.03 8.01
CA ARG A 75 -15.56 1.57 7.16
C ARG A 75 -16.88 0.83 7.36
N ARG A 76 -16.83 -0.50 7.52
CA ARG A 76 -18.03 -1.31 7.82
C ARG A 76 -18.65 -0.93 9.18
N VAL A 77 -17.84 -0.74 10.23
CA VAL A 77 -18.32 -0.28 11.55
C VAL A 77 -18.98 1.10 11.43
N LEU A 78 -18.38 2.05 10.71
CA LEU A 78 -18.97 3.37 10.51
C LEU A 78 -20.30 3.33 9.71
N ARG A 79 -20.43 2.38 8.77
CA ARG A 79 -21.63 2.23 7.93
C ARG A 79 -22.76 1.52 8.68
N LEU A 80 -22.45 0.41 9.35
CA LEU A 80 -23.42 -0.44 10.05
C LEU A 80 -23.80 0.10 11.43
N GLY A 81 -22.86 0.73 12.13
CA GLY A 81 -23.02 1.30 13.47
C GLY A 81 -23.80 2.61 13.53
N LYS A 82 -24.57 2.99 12.51
CA LYS A 82 -25.44 4.17 12.58
C LYS A 82 -26.59 3.93 13.58
N PRO A 83 -27.15 4.99 14.22
CA PRO A 83 -28.32 4.86 15.07
C PRO A 83 -29.49 4.14 14.35
N PRO A 84 -30.26 3.28 15.05
CA PRO A 84 -30.22 3.04 16.50
C PRO A 84 -29.19 1.98 16.96
N ARG A 85 -28.35 1.42 16.08
CA ARG A 85 -27.44 0.31 16.44
C ARG A 85 -26.28 0.75 17.34
N ARG A 86 -25.64 1.87 17.02
CA ARG A 86 -24.66 2.54 17.88
C ARG A 86 -24.88 4.05 17.84
N TRP A 87 -24.66 4.70 18.98
CA TRP A 87 -24.75 6.15 19.13
C TRP A 87 -23.36 6.80 19.22
N LYS A 88 -22.37 6.06 19.73
CA LYS A 88 -21.00 6.53 19.87
C LYS A 88 -20.26 6.41 18.54
N VAL A 89 -19.69 7.52 18.07
CA VAL A 89 -18.80 7.54 16.90
C VAL A 89 -17.43 6.98 17.32
N PRO A 90 -16.85 6.00 16.58
CA PRO A 90 -15.52 5.49 16.88
C PRO A 90 -14.41 6.54 16.73
N CYS A 91 -13.37 6.46 17.56
CA CYS A 91 -12.24 7.41 17.55
C CYS A 91 -11.45 7.44 16.23
N PHE A 92 -11.41 6.33 15.49
CA PHE A 92 -10.75 6.24 14.19
C PHE A 92 -11.57 6.88 13.05
N SER A 93 -12.77 7.42 13.32
CA SER A 93 -13.63 8.05 12.31
C SER A 93 -12.88 9.08 11.48
N GLU A 94 -12.15 9.98 12.14
CA GLU A 94 -11.49 11.11 11.48
C GLU A 94 -10.32 10.66 10.61
N SER A 95 -9.52 9.69 11.07
CA SER A 95 -8.43 9.11 10.28
C SER A 95 -8.96 8.47 8.99
N ILE A 96 -10.06 7.71 9.06
CA ILE A 96 -10.63 7.02 7.90
C ILE A 96 -11.34 7.96 6.91
N LYS A 97 -11.87 9.07 7.43
CA LYS A 97 -12.50 10.13 6.62
C LYS A 97 -11.50 11.20 6.19
N ARG A 98 -10.23 11.09 6.58
CA ARG A 98 -9.17 12.05 6.22
C ARG A 98 -9.20 12.25 4.71
N ARG A 99 -9.32 13.51 4.30
CA ARG A 99 -9.39 13.89 2.90
C ARG A 99 -8.02 13.66 2.27
N ILE A 100 -8.00 12.84 1.21
CA ILE A 100 -6.86 12.71 0.32
C ILE A 100 -7.08 13.72 -0.82
N THR A 101 -6.06 14.48 -1.17
CA THR A 101 -6.14 15.46 -2.26
C THR A 101 -6.44 14.74 -3.57
N GLU A 102 -7.44 15.22 -4.30
CA GLU A 102 -7.84 14.65 -5.59
C GLU A 102 -7.60 15.66 -6.70
N VAL A 103 -6.89 15.23 -7.75
CA VAL A 103 -6.66 15.99 -8.99
C VAL A 103 -7.45 15.31 -10.10
N HIS A 104 -8.06 16.10 -10.99
CA HIS A 104 -8.85 15.59 -12.10
C HIS A 104 -8.15 15.95 -13.41
N VAL A 105 -7.91 14.93 -14.24
CA VAL A 105 -7.26 15.05 -15.54
C VAL A 105 -8.24 14.60 -16.61
N GLN A 106 -8.42 15.41 -17.63
CA GLN A 106 -9.25 15.06 -18.78
C GLN A 106 -8.41 14.31 -19.80
N GLY A 107 -8.91 13.17 -20.27
CA GLY A 107 -8.28 12.36 -21.31
C GLY A 107 -9.30 11.94 -22.36
N ARG A 108 -8.96 12.05 -23.65
CA ARG A 108 -9.82 11.56 -24.74
C ARG A 108 -9.77 10.03 -24.82
N PRO A 109 -10.86 9.29 -24.54
CA PRO A 109 -10.82 7.83 -24.51
C PRO A 109 -10.74 7.23 -25.92
N LEU A 110 -9.99 6.14 -26.06
CA LEU A 110 -9.90 5.32 -27.29
C LEU A 110 -10.89 4.15 -27.28
N ASN A 111 -11.19 3.62 -26.10
CA ASN A 111 -12.13 2.52 -25.91
C ASN A 111 -13.05 2.79 -24.71
N CYS A 112 -14.34 2.49 -24.88
CA CYS A 112 -15.36 2.66 -23.83
C CYS A 112 -15.95 1.31 -23.36
N GLU A 113 -15.39 0.20 -23.83
CA GLU A 113 -15.87 -1.15 -23.53
C GLU A 113 -15.68 -1.50 -22.05
N ALA A 114 -16.73 -2.03 -21.43
CA ALA A 114 -16.68 -2.48 -20.04
C ALA A 114 -15.77 -3.72 -19.91
N GLY A 115 -14.76 -3.63 -19.05
CA GLY A 115 -13.83 -4.74 -18.77
C GLY A 115 -12.51 -4.70 -19.56
N ALA A 116 -12.37 -3.81 -20.54
CA ALA A 116 -11.10 -3.56 -21.21
C ALA A 116 -10.25 -2.52 -20.44
N LYS A 117 -8.92 -2.63 -20.49
CA LYS A 117 -8.02 -1.58 -19.98
C LYS A 117 -8.33 -0.26 -20.71
N SER A 118 -8.58 0.81 -19.95
CA SER A 118 -8.84 2.12 -20.52
C SER A 118 -7.59 2.66 -21.22
N ARG A 119 -7.73 3.05 -22.48
CA ARG A 119 -6.67 3.67 -23.30
C ARG A 119 -7.10 5.07 -23.71
N PHE A 120 -6.14 5.98 -23.78
CA PHE A 120 -6.36 7.40 -24.06
C PHE A 120 -5.40 7.89 -25.14
N TYR A 121 -5.76 8.98 -25.82
CA TYR A 121 -4.81 9.74 -26.62
C TYR A 121 -3.96 10.61 -25.70
N GLY A 122 -2.64 10.46 -25.79
CA GLY A 122 -1.67 11.33 -25.13
C GLY A 122 -1.58 12.70 -25.80
N GLU A 123 -0.85 13.62 -25.18
CA GLU A 123 -0.60 14.97 -25.73
C GLU A 123 0.15 14.94 -27.07
N ASP A 124 0.94 13.89 -27.28
CA ASP A 124 1.67 13.57 -28.51
C ASP A 124 0.78 12.97 -29.62
N GLY A 125 -0.50 12.72 -29.33
CA GLY A 125 -1.43 12.05 -30.24
C GLY A 125 -1.30 10.53 -30.26
N GLU A 126 -0.35 9.96 -29.50
CA GLU A 126 -0.11 8.53 -29.40
C GLU A 126 -1.03 7.86 -28.38
N GLN A 127 -1.22 6.55 -28.52
CA GLN A 127 -2.06 5.78 -27.61
C GLN A 127 -1.34 5.43 -26.31
N CYS A 128 -1.88 5.87 -25.17
CA CYS A 128 -1.30 5.64 -23.85
C CYS A 128 -2.30 5.06 -22.83
N GLY A 129 -1.78 4.53 -21.72
CA GLY A 129 -2.57 4.12 -20.54
C GLY A 129 -2.87 5.29 -19.61
N VAL A 130 -3.69 5.07 -18.58
CA VAL A 130 -4.07 6.12 -17.63
C VAL A 130 -2.88 6.68 -16.84
N GLU A 131 -1.92 5.84 -16.49
CA GLU A 131 -0.73 6.21 -15.72
C GLU A 131 0.21 7.08 -16.56
N GLN A 132 0.38 6.74 -17.84
CA GLN A 132 1.19 7.52 -18.77
C GLN A 132 0.54 8.88 -19.08
N LEU A 133 -0.78 8.93 -19.23
CA LEU A 133 -1.49 10.20 -19.38
C LEU A 133 -1.34 11.09 -18.15
N ALA A 134 -1.42 10.51 -16.95
CA ALA A 134 -1.17 11.24 -15.71
C ALA A 134 0.29 11.76 -15.66
N LEU A 135 1.29 10.96 -16.05
CA LEU A 135 2.68 11.41 -16.15
C LEU A 135 2.84 12.60 -17.11
N GLN A 136 2.22 12.56 -18.30
CA GLN A 136 2.23 13.68 -19.25
C GLN A 136 1.63 14.94 -18.63
N TYR A 137 0.46 14.83 -17.98
CA TYR A 137 -0.15 15.95 -17.26
C TYR A 137 0.79 16.55 -16.21
N TYR A 138 1.37 15.73 -15.34
CA TYR A 138 2.28 16.22 -14.29
C TYR A 138 3.58 16.82 -14.85
N ALA A 139 4.08 16.32 -15.98
CA ALA A 139 5.23 16.89 -16.68
C ALA A 139 4.93 18.25 -17.34
N GLY A 140 3.69 18.47 -17.78
CA GLY A 140 3.21 19.73 -18.34
C GLY A 140 2.51 20.61 -17.31
N GLU A 141 1.20 20.75 -17.49
CA GLU A 141 0.33 21.66 -16.73
C GLU A 141 0.26 21.36 -15.23
N GLY A 142 0.47 20.10 -14.83
CA GLY A 142 0.44 19.62 -13.46
C GLY A 142 1.66 20.01 -12.61
N GLY A 143 2.57 20.81 -13.16
CA GLY A 143 3.62 21.49 -12.39
C GLY A 143 5.06 21.07 -12.70
N ARG A 144 5.33 20.59 -13.92
CA ARG A 144 6.69 20.26 -14.42
C ARG A 144 7.42 19.24 -13.55
N TRP A 145 6.71 18.19 -13.16
CA TRP A 145 7.29 17.08 -12.43
C TRP A 145 8.03 16.13 -13.36
N GLN A 146 9.12 15.56 -12.86
CA GLN A 146 9.65 14.31 -13.38
C GLN A 146 9.05 13.17 -12.58
N GLY A 147 9.01 11.97 -13.14
CA GLY A 147 8.49 10.83 -12.39
C GLY A 147 8.50 9.54 -13.16
N VAL A 148 8.22 8.47 -12.44
CA VAL A 148 8.17 7.11 -12.95
C VAL A 148 6.90 6.40 -12.48
N HIS A 149 6.39 5.51 -13.34
CA HIS A 149 5.35 4.55 -12.97
C HIS A 149 6.00 3.32 -12.32
N THR A 150 5.79 3.15 -11.01
CA THR A 150 6.59 2.23 -10.20
C THR A 150 5.78 1.24 -9.38
N GLU A 151 4.49 1.54 -9.13
CA GLU A 151 3.69 0.82 -8.14
C GLU A 151 4.48 0.67 -6.81
N SER A 152 4.54 -0.54 -6.26
CA SER A 152 5.33 -0.82 -5.04
C SER A 152 6.82 -1.02 -5.30
N GLY A 153 7.24 -1.18 -6.55
CA GLY A 153 8.59 -1.66 -6.87
C GLY A 153 9.72 -0.73 -6.41
N ILE A 154 9.60 0.58 -6.65
CA ILE A 154 10.67 1.53 -6.29
C ILE A 154 10.83 1.64 -4.78
N TRP A 155 9.71 1.59 -4.05
CA TRP A 155 9.68 1.67 -2.58
C TRP A 155 10.34 0.45 -1.94
N LEU A 156 10.09 -0.73 -2.49
CA LEU A 156 10.73 -1.96 -2.04
C LEU A 156 12.23 -1.98 -2.38
N ALA A 157 12.63 -1.40 -3.51
CA ALA A 157 14.03 -1.27 -3.87
C ALA A 157 14.76 -0.30 -2.92
N ILE A 158 14.17 0.89 -2.68
CA ILE A 158 14.69 1.87 -1.71
C ILE A 158 14.80 1.24 -0.32
N PHE A 159 13.76 0.58 0.17
CA PHE A 159 13.81 -0.09 1.47
C PHE A 159 14.96 -1.11 1.54
N SER A 160 15.10 -1.94 0.50
CA SER A 160 16.11 -3.00 0.49
C SER A 160 17.53 -2.47 0.44
N LEU A 161 17.78 -1.38 -0.29
CA LEU A 161 19.08 -0.70 -0.34
C LEU A 161 19.38 0.03 0.97
N LEU A 162 18.41 0.76 1.53
CA LEU A 162 18.59 1.49 2.79
C LEU A 162 18.75 0.57 4.00
N MET A 163 18.17 -0.63 3.95
CA MET A 163 18.14 -1.60 5.05
C MET A 163 18.99 -2.83 4.74
N TRP A 164 19.92 -2.77 3.78
CA TRP A 164 20.67 -3.94 3.31
C TRP A 164 21.37 -4.70 4.45
N ASP A 165 22.16 -3.99 5.26
CA ASP A 165 22.87 -4.57 6.40
C ASP A 165 21.93 -5.16 7.46
N VAL A 166 20.72 -4.59 7.58
CA VAL A 166 19.68 -5.12 8.47
C VAL A 166 19.12 -6.42 7.90
N LEU A 167 18.78 -6.45 6.61
CA LEU A 167 18.20 -7.61 5.94
C LEU A 167 19.13 -8.83 6.00
N PHE A 168 20.44 -8.59 5.87
CA PHE A 168 21.46 -9.65 5.85
C PHE A 168 22.27 -9.75 7.14
N SER A 169 21.79 -9.16 8.24
CA SER A 169 22.37 -9.32 9.58
C SER A 169 22.34 -10.78 10.06
N ASP A 170 23.30 -11.12 10.92
CA ASP A 170 23.45 -12.46 11.48
C ASP A 170 22.39 -12.75 12.55
N VAL A 171 21.25 -13.28 12.11
CA VAL A 171 20.17 -13.78 12.98
C VAL A 171 20.03 -15.29 12.79
N PRO A 172 20.03 -16.09 13.88
CA PRO A 172 19.95 -17.54 13.77
C PRO A 172 18.73 -18.04 12.97
N ASN A 173 18.93 -19.08 12.16
CA ASN A 173 17.90 -19.83 11.43
C ASN A 173 17.14 -19.07 10.32
N VAL A 174 17.40 -17.79 10.08
CA VAL A 174 16.70 -17.02 9.04
C VAL A 174 17.31 -17.22 7.65
N PHE A 175 18.56 -17.67 7.56
CA PHE A 175 19.23 -18.11 6.34
C PHE A 175 19.63 -19.58 6.46
N ARG A 176 18.97 -20.45 5.69
CA ARG A 176 19.16 -21.91 5.65
C ARG A 176 19.81 -22.39 4.36
N SER A 177 19.93 -21.53 3.36
CA SER A 177 20.63 -21.82 2.11
C SER A 177 21.29 -20.57 1.54
N ARG A 178 22.35 -20.77 0.76
CA ARG A 178 23.08 -19.70 0.06
C ARG A 178 22.31 -19.02 -1.09
N PHE A 179 21.10 -19.50 -1.41
CA PHE A 179 20.29 -19.02 -2.53
C PHE A 179 19.11 -18.15 -2.09
N GLN A 180 19.02 -17.85 -0.80
CA GLN A 180 17.98 -16.96 -0.28
C GLN A 180 18.24 -15.51 -0.70
N THR A 181 17.18 -14.85 -1.16
CA THR A 181 17.19 -13.42 -1.54
C THR A 181 16.68 -12.51 -0.42
N ALA A 182 16.24 -13.10 0.69
CA ALA A 182 15.78 -12.42 1.91
C ALA A 182 15.81 -13.39 3.10
N PRO A 183 15.84 -12.88 4.34
CA PRO A 183 15.72 -13.72 5.51
C PRO A 183 14.30 -14.29 5.63
N LEU A 184 14.17 -15.53 6.11
CA LEU A 184 12.88 -16.25 6.19
C LEU A 184 11.84 -15.55 7.08
N ASP A 185 12.29 -14.69 7.98
CA ASP A 185 11.45 -13.97 8.92
C ASP A 185 10.97 -12.60 8.40
N LEU A 186 11.43 -12.11 7.23
CA LEU A 186 11.09 -10.78 6.69
C LEU A 186 9.58 -10.47 6.68
N GLU A 187 8.76 -11.46 6.35
CA GLU A 187 7.30 -11.32 6.29
C GLU A 187 6.60 -11.74 7.60
N THR A 188 7.32 -11.71 8.73
CA THR A 188 6.83 -12.07 10.07
C THR A 188 7.02 -10.91 11.05
N ASP A 189 6.25 -10.91 12.13
CA ASP A 189 6.42 -9.96 13.23
C ASP A 189 7.79 -10.09 13.92
N HIS A 190 8.50 -11.20 13.73
CA HIS A 190 9.80 -11.44 14.35
C HIS A 190 10.93 -10.65 13.67
N PHE A 191 10.81 -10.26 12.39
CA PHE A 191 11.89 -9.57 11.69
C PHE A 191 12.33 -8.30 12.41
N TYR A 192 11.37 -7.45 12.76
CA TYR A 192 11.62 -6.22 13.51
C TYR A 192 12.10 -6.53 14.93
N LEU A 193 11.43 -7.43 15.65
CA LEU A 193 11.75 -7.74 17.04
C LEU A 193 13.17 -8.31 17.20
N ALA A 194 13.61 -9.16 16.28
CA ALA A 194 14.95 -9.76 16.31
C ALA A 194 16.07 -8.77 15.99
N ARG A 195 15.75 -7.64 15.35
CA ARG A 195 16.72 -6.65 14.86
C ARG A 195 16.43 -5.24 15.35
N GLN A 196 15.65 -5.08 16.42
CA GLN A 196 15.11 -3.79 16.83
C GLN A 196 16.20 -2.73 17.00
N ASP A 197 17.29 -3.05 17.70
CA ASP A 197 18.38 -2.11 17.95
C ASP A 197 19.09 -1.69 16.65
N ILE A 198 19.37 -2.65 15.76
CA ILE A 198 20.04 -2.40 14.48
C ILE A 198 19.12 -1.59 13.54
N ILE A 199 17.83 -1.93 13.52
CA ILE A 199 16.82 -1.20 12.75
C ILE A 199 16.74 0.24 13.23
N GLU A 200 16.51 0.47 14.52
CA GLU A 200 16.33 1.84 15.03
C GLU A 200 17.59 2.70 14.84
N ALA A 201 18.80 2.13 15.01
CA ALA A 201 20.03 2.83 14.71
C ALA A 201 20.17 3.18 13.21
N GLN A 202 19.78 2.27 12.31
CA GLN A 202 19.80 2.53 10.87
C GLN A 202 18.77 3.60 10.48
N LEU A 203 17.57 3.54 11.06
CA LEU A 203 16.51 4.53 10.83
C LEU A 203 16.91 5.92 11.33
N GLU A 204 17.66 6.02 12.42
CA GLU A 204 18.18 7.30 12.92
C GLU A 204 19.17 7.92 11.92
N LYS A 205 20.07 7.14 11.32
CA LYS A 205 20.96 7.63 10.25
C LYS A 205 20.17 8.15 9.06
N ILE A 206 19.18 7.39 8.60
CA ILE A 206 18.29 7.78 7.49
C ILE A 206 17.57 9.09 7.83
N HIS A 207 17.01 9.18 9.04
CA HIS A 207 16.32 10.38 9.52
C HIS A 207 17.22 11.62 9.50
N ASN A 208 18.49 11.45 9.89
CA ASN A 208 19.50 12.50 9.95
C ASN A 208 20.17 12.83 8.60
N GLY A 209 19.61 12.34 7.47
CA GLY A 209 20.02 12.76 6.13
C GLY A 209 21.02 11.85 5.43
N MET A 210 21.39 10.70 6.02
CA MET A 210 22.33 9.75 5.41
C MET A 210 21.72 8.87 4.30
N ALA A 211 20.43 9.05 4.00
CA ALA A 211 19.67 8.14 3.13
C ALA A 211 20.28 8.00 1.73
N GLU A 212 20.64 9.12 1.08
CA GLU A 212 21.22 9.07 -0.28
C GLU A 212 22.58 8.36 -0.28
N GLU A 213 23.44 8.66 0.69
CA GLU A 213 24.77 8.06 0.81
C GLU A 213 24.68 6.55 1.07
N ILE A 214 23.83 6.13 2.01
CA ILE A 214 23.57 4.71 2.29
C ILE A 214 23.08 4.00 1.02
N LEU A 215 22.16 4.61 0.29
CA LEU A 215 21.61 4.04 -0.95
C LEU A 215 22.71 3.85 -2.01
N VAL A 216 23.55 4.86 -2.22
CA VAL A 216 24.65 4.80 -3.21
C VAL A 216 25.66 3.72 -2.83
N ILE A 217 26.11 3.69 -1.57
CA ILE A 217 27.06 2.68 -1.08
C ILE A 217 26.47 1.27 -1.25
N SER A 218 25.20 1.08 -0.86
CA SER A 218 24.53 -0.22 -1.01
C SER A 218 24.37 -0.61 -2.47
N TRP A 219 24.08 0.34 -3.36
CA TRP A 219 23.97 0.07 -4.80
C TRP A 219 25.31 -0.39 -5.36
N GLU A 220 26.38 0.39 -5.16
CA GLU A 220 27.71 0.09 -5.69
C GLU A 220 28.28 -1.23 -5.16
N SER A 221 28.00 -1.54 -3.88
CA SER A 221 28.50 -2.76 -3.24
C SER A 221 27.75 -4.03 -3.64
N HIS A 222 26.49 -3.92 -4.09
CA HIS A 222 25.61 -5.08 -4.21
C HIS A 222 24.90 -5.21 -5.56
N VAL A 223 25.10 -4.28 -6.50
CA VAL A 223 24.50 -4.35 -7.84
C VAL A 223 24.67 -5.73 -8.47
N GLY A 224 23.57 -6.28 -9.00
CA GLY A 224 23.51 -7.62 -9.58
C GLY A 224 23.26 -8.75 -8.58
N THR A 225 23.28 -8.49 -7.27
CA THR A 225 22.98 -9.50 -6.23
C THR A 225 21.47 -9.68 -6.08
N ALA A 226 20.98 -10.92 -6.13
CA ALA A 226 19.55 -11.19 -6.00
C ALA A 226 19.05 -10.83 -4.58
N CYS A 227 18.11 -9.88 -4.49
CA CYS A 227 17.52 -9.42 -3.24
C CYS A 227 16.01 -9.20 -3.40
N ARG A 228 15.22 -9.64 -2.42
CA ARG A 228 13.77 -9.44 -2.41
C ARG A 228 13.47 -7.95 -2.37
N GLY A 229 12.69 -7.48 -3.34
CA GLY A 229 12.28 -6.07 -3.42
C GLY A 229 13.11 -5.25 -4.40
N ILE A 230 14.24 -5.76 -4.88
CA ILE A 230 15.07 -5.08 -5.89
C ILE A 230 14.92 -5.77 -7.25
N SER A 231 14.73 -4.95 -8.28
CA SER A 231 14.91 -5.32 -9.69
C SER A 231 15.93 -4.36 -10.28
N TRP A 232 17.18 -4.81 -10.42
CA TRP A 232 18.31 -3.95 -10.80
C TRP A 232 18.14 -3.27 -12.15
N ASP A 233 17.44 -3.92 -13.09
CA ASP A 233 17.23 -3.40 -14.44
C ASP A 233 16.02 -2.46 -14.55
N ARG A 234 15.20 -2.35 -13.49
CA ARG A 234 13.94 -1.59 -13.54
C ARG A 234 14.13 -0.09 -13.25
N TYR A 235 15.09 0.26 -12.41
CA TYR A 235 15.29 1.63 -11.94
C TYR A 235 16.76 2.02 -12.06
N SER A 236 17.03 3.24 -12.51
CA SER A 236 18.39 3.77 -12.51
C SER A 236 18.79 4.23 -11.10
N LEU A 237 20.10 4.24 -10.82
CA LEU A 237 20.62 4.86 -9.59
C LEU A 237 20.21 6.34 -9.50
N SER A 238 20.11 7.04 -10.63
CA SER A 238 19.66 8.44 -10.66
C SER A 238 18.22 8.60 -10.17
N ASP A 239 17.31 7.71 -10.58
CA ASP A 239 15.90 7.76 -10.13
C ASP A 239 15.79 7.48 -8.63
N LEU A 240 16.54 6.48 -8.15
CA LEU A 240 16.55 6.11 -6.73
C LEU A 240 17.13 7.22 -5.85
N ARG A 241 18.21 7.89 -6.31
CA ARG A 241 18.76 9.07 -5.64
C ARG A 241 17.74 10.20 -5.62
N ALA A 242 17.15 10.54 -6.77
CA ALA A 242 16.14 11.59 -6.85
C ALA A 242 14.95 11.33 -5.92
N ALA A 243 14.47 10.08 -5.88
CA ALA A 243 13.43 9.64 -4.96
C ALA A 243 13.84 9.87 -3.50
N VAL A 244 15.01 9.41 -3.08
CA VAL A 244 15.44 9.54 -1.68
C VAL A 244 15.67 10.99 -1.27
N THR A 245 16.36 11.78 -2.10
CA THR A 245 16.67 13.19 -1.83
C THR A 245 15.39 14.03 -1.75
N CYS A 246 14.43 13.82 -2.66
CA CYS A 246 13.21 14.63 -2.72
C CYS A 246 12.14 14.27 -1.67
N ASN A 247 12.12 13.03 -1.18
CA ASN A 247 11.19 12.62 -0.12
C ASN A 247 11.67 13.01 1.30
N GLY A 248 12.98 13.09 1.49
CA GLY A 248 13.60 13.48 2.75
C GLY A 248 13.73 12.33 3.76
N GLY A 249 14.79 12.43 4.57
CA GLY A 249 15.16 11.43 5.58
C GLY A 249 14.05 11.04 6.57
N PRO A 250 13.33 12.01 7.19
CA PRO A 250 12.29 11.69 8.17
C PRO A 250 11.15 10.82 7.62
N CYS A 251 10.64 11.13 6.43
CA CYS A 251 9.57 10.38 5.77
C CYS A 251 10.03 8.95 5.45
N LEU A 252 11.24 8.82 4.89
CA LEU A 252 11.83 7.53 4.54
C LEU A 252 12.11 6.66 5.77
N ALA A 253 12.64 7.24 6.85
CA ALA A 253 12.87 6.51 8.10
C ALA A 253 11.55 6.00 8.70
N SER A 254 10.51 6.83 8.74
CA SER A 254 9.19 6.42 9.21
C SER A 254 8.61 5.29 8.36
N PHE A 255 8.72 5.39 7.04
CA PHE A 255 8.23 4.37 6.12
C PHE A 255 9.01 3.05 6.21
N CYS A 256 10.35 3.12 6.28
CA CYS A 256 11.20 1.94 6.44
C CYS A 256 10.90 1.23 7.77
N ARG A 257 10.56 1.96 8.85
CA ARG A 257 10.09 1.36 10.10
C ARG A 257 8.84 0.52 9.89
N HIS A 258 7.85 1.05 9.18
CA HIS A 258 6.60 0.32 8.92
C HIS A 258 6.82 -0.92 8.05
N LEU A 259 7.67 -0.83 7.02
CA LEU A 259 8.05 -2.00 6.22
C LEU A 259 8.83 -3.03 7.04
N ALA A 260 9.71 -2.62 7.95
CA ALA A 260 10.40 -3.56 8.84
C ALA A 260 9.42 -4.24 9.81
N GLN A 261 8.45 -3.49 10.34
CA GLN A 261 7.45 -4.04 11.26
C GLN A 261 6.44 -4.97 10.57
N ASP A 262 6.07 -4.69 9.33
CA ASP A 262 5.07 -5.47 8.60
C ASP A 262 5.25 -5.40 7.07
N TYR A 263 6.34 -5.99 6.60
CA TYR A 263 6.71 -5.99 5.18
C TYR A 263 5.59 -6.56 4.31
N ARG A 264 4.94 -7.63 4.76
CA ARG A 264 3.88 -8.30 3.99
C ARG A 264 2.70 -7.38 3.72
N ASN A 265 2.20 -6.69 4.74
CA ASN A 265 1.00 -5.87 4.59
C ASN A 265 1.30 -4.52 3.92
N TRP A 266 2.55 -4.04 3.94
CA TRP A 266 2.95 -2.77 3.33
C TRP A 266 3.73 -2.91 2.02
N SER A 267 4.02 -4.12 1.54
CA SER A 267 4.71 -4.33 0.25
C SER A 267 3.80 -4.28 -0.98
N SER A 268 2.52 -3.90 -0.81
CA SER A 268 1.54 -3.83 -1.89
C SER A 268 0.56 -2.68 -1.71
N GLY A 269 -0.01 -2.22 -2.83
CA GLY A 269 -0.96 -1.10 -2.86
C GLY A 269 -0.31 0.27 -2.68
N MET A 270 0.99 0.38 -2.95
CA MET A 270 1.67 1.67 -3.05
C MET A 270 1.18 2.47 -4.26
N PRO A 271 1.29 3.81 -4.21
CA PRO A 271 0.90 4.70 -5.31
C PRO A 271 1.55 4.33 -6.64
N ASP A 272 0.78 4.41 -7.72
CA ASP A 272 1.24 4.08 -9.07
C ASP A 272 2.47 4.91 -9.46
N LEU A 273 2.43 6.23 -9.22
CA LEU A 273 3.48 7.16 -9.62
C LEU A 273 4.28 7.67 -8.41
N LEU A 274 5.60 7.77 -8.61
CA LEU A 274 6.46 8.61 -7.80
C LEU A 274 6.96 9.75 -8.68
N LEU A 275 6.66 10.97 -8.26
CA LEU A 275 7.03 12.21 -8.91
C LEU A 275 8.05 12.97 -8.05
N TRP A 276 8.96 13.69 -8.69
CA TRP A 276 9.88 14.60 -8.02
C TRP A 276 10.19 15.82 -8.88
N ARG A 277 10.65 16.88 -8.23
CA ARG A 277 11.28 18.02 -8.89
C ARG A 277 12.29 18.67 -7.96
N PHE A 278 13.38 19.15 -8.53
CA PHE A 278 14.42 19.86 -7.81
C PHE A 278 14.22 21.37 -7.90
N HIS A 279 14.44 22.05 -6.78
CA HIS A 279 14.51 23.50 -6.64
C HIS A 279 15.97 23.86 -6.34
N GLY A 280 16.81 23.82 -7.38
CA GLY A 280 18.27 23.93 -7.26
C GLY A 280 18.94 22.60 -6.90
N ASP A 281 20.22 22.65 -6.49
CA ASP A 281 21.06 21.44 -6.43
C ASP A 281 20.81 20.54 -5.20
N TYR A 282 20.25 21.08 -4.11
CA TYR A 282 20.17 20.38 -2.81
C TYR A 282 18.78 20.36 -2.19
N ARG A 283 17.76 20.83 -2.89
CA ARG A 283 16.38 20.81 -2.41
C ARG A 283 15.49 20.28 -3.52
N GLY A 284 14.64 19.34 -3.16
CA GLY A 284 13.60 18.84 -4.04
C GLY A 284 12.35 18.56 -3.24
N GLU A 285 11.29 18.28 -3.96
CA GLU A 285 10.06 17.78 -3.38
C GLU A 285 9.60 16.57 -4.18
N ALA A 286 8.98 15.64 -3.47
CA ALA A 286 8.41 14.44 -4.03
C ALA A 286 6.90 14.39 -3.81
N LYS A 287 6.22 13.73 -4.72
CA LYS A 287 4.78 13.51 -4.66
C LYS A 287 4.45 12.10 -5.11
N LEU A 288 3.62 11.43 -4.32
CA LEU A 288 3.16 10.08 -4.59
C LEU A 288 1.73 10.16 -5.12
N VAL A 289 1.48 9.59 -6.29
CA VAL A 289 0.18 9.72 -6.95
C VAL A 289 -0.40 8.37 -7.29
N GLU A 290 -1.59 8.11 -6.78
CA GLU A 290 -2.40 6.96 -7.15
C GLU A 290 -3.34 7.34 -8.29
N VAL A 291 -3.26 6.65 -9.42
CA VAL A 291 -4.02 6.96 -10.63
C VAL A 291 -5.29 6.12 -10.67
N LYS A 292 -6.40 6.74 -11.04
CA LYS A 292 -7.69 6.05 -11.22
C LYS A 292 -8.31 6.42 -12.55
N GLY A 293 -8.57 5.39 -13.35
CA GLY A 293 -9.39 5.53 -14.54
C GLY A 293 -10.86 5.82 -14.20
N PRO A 294 -11.70 6.08 -15.23
CA PRO A 294 -13.06 6.62 -15.04
C PRO A 294 -13.99 5.73 -14.19
N ARG A 295 -13.75 4.42 -14.15
CA ARG A 295 -14.56 3.44 -13.42
C ARG A 295 -13.84 2.83 -12.23
N ASP A 296 -12.60 3.24 -11.99
CA ASP A 296 -11.78 2.68 -10.93
C ASP A 296 -12.00 3.40 -9.61
N ARG A 297 -11.87 2.63 -8.53
CA ARG A 297 -11.91 3.13 -7.17
C ARG A 297 -10.68 2.69 -6.43
N LEU A 298 -10.29 3.45 -5.42
CA LEU A 298 -9.27 3.02 -4.47
C LEU A 298 -9.70 1.71 -3.82
N SER A 299 -8.85 0.69 -3.91
CA SER A 299 -8.97 -0.48 -3.06
C SER A 299 -8.75 -0.07 -1.60
N GLU A 300 -9.23 -0.90 -0.68
CA GLU A 300 -9.03 -0.63 0.76
C GLU A 300 -7.55 -0.78 1.15
N GLN A 301 -6.77 -1.58 0.41
CA GLN A 301 -5.31 -1.67 0.58
C GLN A 301 -4.61 -0.38 0.12
N GLN A 302 -4.93 0.15 -1.06
CA GLN A 302 -4.41 1.44 -1.53
C GLN A 302 -4.76 2.56 -0.55
N ARG A 303 -6.00 2.58 -0.05
CA ARG A 303 -6.41 3.56 0.97
C ARG A 303 -5.58 3.41 2.27
N ALA A 304 -5.33 2.20 2.72
CA ALA A 304 -4.48 1.97 3.89
C ALA A 304 -3.06 2.51 3.68
N CYS A 305 -2.46 2.24 2.51
CA CYS A 305 -1.13 2.74 2.16
C CYS A 305 -1.10 4.26 2.06
N LEU A 306 -2.08 4.89 1.41
CA LEU A 306 -2.15 6.35 1.29
C LEU A 306 -2.25 7.02 2.67
N LEU A 307 -3.09 6.50 3.57
CA LEU A 307 -3.19 7.02 4.94
C LEU A 307 -1.86 6.85 5.71
N LEU A 308 -1.22 5.68 5.59
CA LEU A 308 0.10 5.44 6.19
C LEU A 308 1.16 6.42 5.68
N LEU A 309 1.21 6.63 4.36
CA LEU A 309 2.15 7.55 3.73
C LEU A 309 1.92 8.98 4.21
N MET A 310 0.66 9.41 4.33
CA MET A 310 0.32 10.72 4.92
C MET A 310 0.74 10.84 6.39
N ASP A 311 0.64 9.75 7.16
CA ASP A 311 1.08 9.72 8.56
C ASP A 311 2.62 9.74 8.68
N CYS A 312 3.32 9.18 7.69
CA CYS A 312 4.77 9.27 7.56
C CYS A 312 5.25 10.65 7.05
N GLY A 313 4.35 11.53 6.61
CA GLY A 313 4.68 12.88 6.12
C GLY A 313 4.85 13.02 4.60
N PHE A 314 4.56 11.98 3.82
CA PHE A 314 4.62 12.07 2.35
C PHE A 314 3.49 12.93 1.80
N SER A 315 3.79 13.67 0.72
CA SER A 315 2.78 14.33 -0.10
C SER A 315 2.12 13.30 -1.01
N VAL A 316 0.83 13.02 -0.79
CA VAL A 316 0.06 12.04 -1.57
C VAL A 316 -1.13 12.69 -2.27
N GLU A 317 -1.44 12.19 -3.47
CA GLU A 317 -2.62 12.60 -4.26
C GLU A 317 -3.29 11.39 -4.92
N VAL A 318 -4.56 11.57 -5.30
CA VAL A 318 -5.28 10.67 -6.20
C VAL A 318 -5.57 11.42 -7.49
N CYS A 319 -5.01 10.94 -8.59
CA CYS A 319 -5.26 11.49 -9.92
C CYS A 319 -6.39 10.72 -10.60
N LYS A 320 -7.55 11.36 -10.77
CA LYS A 320 -8.70 10.80 -11.46
C LYS A 320 -8.68 11.22 -12.92
N VAL A 321 -8.53 10.24 -13.80
CA VAL A 321 -8.64 10.43 -15.24
C VAL A 321 -10.08 10.22 -15.66
N SER A 322 -10.69 11.24 -16.26
CA SER A 322 -12.05 11.17 -16.80
C SER A 322 -12.06 11.54 -18.28
N PRO A 323 -13.04 11.04 -19.06
CA PRO A 323 -13.36 11.63 -20.35
C PRO A 323 -13.69 13.12 -20.21
N PRO A 324 -13.54 13.91 -21.30
CA PRO A 324 -13.91 15.33 -21.31
C PRO A 324 -15.38 15.57 -21.00
#